data_AF-A0A6L7N1P1-F1
#
_entry.id   AF-A0A6L7N1P1-F1
#
_cell.length_a   1.000
_cell.length_b   1.000
_cell.length_c   1.000
_cell.angle_alpha   90.00
_cell.angle_beta   90.00
_cell.angle_gamma   90.00
#
_symmetry.space_group_name_H-M   'P 1'
#
loop_
_entity.id
_entity.type
_entity.pdbx_description
1 polymer ?
#
loop_
_entity_poly.entity_id
_entity_poly.type
_entity_poly.pdbx_seq_one_letter_code
_entity_poly.pdbx_strand_id
1 'polypeptide(L)'
;MAENGFIDLRIGHGVRGPGDDSVWPSFTDIMTVVVMIFLMALVIIMIRNSDLNRQLLSSMDINQAISSANLGLTSEVSELRSNLLALQKALGDTESDKQSLSDRLADEVARATALLEAKQLLDREVAGLEELRSSLSSENLILLAEKDQLTGENRTLSAENARLRQANAVLEQNLGELTEEKVQLLAQSAELTQHRDLLATQKEALASEKQGLIGERDSLKTSLGRLETQNLGLRQDKEELIGQRQSLAGEVETLLAARRQLQSDLESMRLENQELESQRSTLSTENQLKQSTIEDLAQQERILSGQLAEISRQLDQLTISSTQEIKTLTQRNLSLSDQLDDVNLKLALLQLELERQKEQEVTLLQQLSDRKQEFEQLQQSEQAVLLKFAVASEEIEELSRLIQVRERENRALQAEADRQGSLFVSLKEEYEALEEQYRSLVRAARSPAGKEVVQVYFSRGTAGYEYRLVMPGGDEQEDVTRGELDRRLAALKDLHGRNLYTRVIIPETSNLSHNEAWRFTQEILNRYDYYYQQADGEE
;
A
#
# COMPACT_ATOMS: atom_id res chain seq x y z
N MET A 1 -134.85 -34.95 -97.69
CA MET A 1 -134.61 -35.99 -96.69
C MET A 1 -134.49 -35.27 -95.36
N ALA A 2 -135.54 -35.34 -94.54
CA ALA A 2 -135.50 -36.05 -93.25
C ALA A 2 -135.09 -35.05 -92.14
N GLU A 3 -135.71 -34.95 -90.96
CA GLU A 3 -136.64 -35.83 -90.26
C GLU A 3 -137.11 -35.09 -88.97
N ASN A 4 -138.35 -35.40 -88.54
CA ASN A 4 -138.88 -35.39 -87.15
C ASN A 4 -138.97 -34.03 -86.40
N GLY A 5 -140.11 -33.49 -85.96
CA GLY A 5 -141.49 -33.97 -85.68
C GLY A 5 -141.93 -33.34 -84.32
N PHE A 6 -142.82 -32.33 -84.24
CA PHE A 6 -144.31 -32.36 -84.12
C PHE A 6 -144.82 -33.04 -82.81
N ILE A 7 -145.76 -32.56 -81.96
CA ILE A 7 -147.07 -31.82 -82.02
C ILE A 7 -147.47 -31.37 -80.58
N ASP A 8 -148.46 -30.51 -80.27
CA ASP A 8 -148.84 -29.14 -80.67
C ASP A 8 -150.06 -28.63 -79.85
N LEU A 9 -150.13 -27.29 -79.70
CA LEU A 9 -151.25 -26.32 -79.58
C LEU A 9 -152.68 -26.68 -79.09
N ARG A 10 -153.27 -25.73 -78.33
CA ARG A 10 -154.72 -25.43 -78.39
C ARG A 10 -154.97 -24.26 -79.35
N ILE A 11 -155.85 -24.48 -80.31
CA ILE A 11 -156.65 -23.46 -81.01
C ILE A 11 -158.11 -23.75 -80.68
N GLY A 12 -158.87 -22.72 -80.30
CA GLY A 12 -160.33 -22.74 -80.39
C GLY A 12 -160.78 -21.89 -81.57
N HIS A 13 -161.66 -22.45 -82.39
CA HIS A 13 -162.67 -21.72 -83.16
C HIS A 13 -163.85 -22.67 -83.43
N GLY A 14 -165.06 -22.26 -83.02
CA GLY A 14 -166.24 -22.39 -83.88
C GLY A 14 -167.36 -23.40 -83.53
N VAL A 15 -168.48 -22.82 -83.07
CA VAL A 15 -169.86 -23.01 -83.59
C VAL A 15 -170.80 -24.11 -83.01
N ARG A 16 -171.89 -23.59 -82.39
CA ARG A 16 -173.31 -24.06 -82.18
C ARG A 16 -173.52 -25.42 -81.48
N GLY A 17 -174.25 -25.54 -80.37
CA GLY A 17 -175.56 -24.98 -79.98
C GLY A 17 -176.69 -26.00 -80.29
N PRO A 18 -177.78 -26.14 -79.49
CA PRO A 18 -178.22 -25.28 -78.36
C PRO A 18 -178.78 -25.98 -77.07
N GLY A 19 -178.80 -25.20 -75.97
CA GLY A 19 -179.73 -25.23 -74.79
C GLY A 19 -179.51 -26.32 -73.73
N ASP A 20 -179.50 -26.08 -72.41
CA ASP A 20 -179.78 -24.90 -71.57
C ASP A 20 -179.23 -25.14 -70.13
N ASP A 21 -179.08 -24.06 -69.35
CA ASP A 21 -179.03 -23.93 -67.86
C ASP A 21 -177.77 -24.26 -66.99
N SER A 22 -177.06 -23.16 -66.64
CA SER A 22 -176.82 -22.58 -65.29
C SER A 22 -176.08 -23.31 -64.14
N VAL A 23 -175.11 -22.54 -63.56
CA VAL A 23 -174.56 -22.50 -62.16
C VAL A 23 -173.14 -23.12 -61.94
N TRP A 24 -172.10 -22.25 -61.70
CA TRP A 24 -170.81 -22.37 -60.90
C TRP A 24 -169.55 -21.67 -61.54
N PRO A 25 -168.88 -20.67 -60.87
CA PRO A 25 -167.43 -20.35 -61.13
C PRO A 25 -166.55 -19.72 -59.98
N SER A 26 -165.23 -20.02 -59.93
CA SER A 26 -164.02 -19.12 -59.68
C SER A 26 -162.75 -19.81 -59.07
N PHE A 27 -161.56 -19.82 -59.76
CA PHE A 27 -160.19 -19.99 -59.14
C PHE A 27 -158.93 -19.76 -60.04
N THR A 28 -159.00 -19.53 -61.36
CA THR A 28 -157.83 -19.77 -62.25
C THR A 28 -156.85 -18.59 -62.50
N ASP A 29 -157.09 -17.37 -62.02
CA ASP A 29 -156.39 -16.17 -62.54
C ASP A 29 -155.11 -15.75 -61.78
N ILE A 30 -154.76 -16.40 -60.66
CA ILE A 30 -153.61 -16.00 -59.81
C ILE A 30 -152.30 -16.73 -60.14
N MET A 31 -152.37 -17.83 -60.90
CA MET A 31 -151.25 -18.76 -61.07
C MET A 31 -150.22 -18.27 -62.11
N THR A 32 -150.64 -17.54 -63.15
CA THR A 32 -149.78 -17.17 -64.27
C THR A 32 -148.81 -16.03 -63.92
N VAL A 33 -149.26 -15.06 -63.12
CA VAL A 33 -148.41 -13.94 -62.66
C VAL A 33 -147.26 -14.44 -61.78
N VAL A 34 -147.50 -15.48 -60.97
CA VAL A 34 -146.49 -16.09 -60.08
C VAL A 34 -145.35 -16.73 -60.89
N VAL A 35 -145.64 -17.35 -62.03
CA VAL A 35 -144.63 -18.04 -62.86
C VAL A 35 -143.68 -17.06 -63.54
N MET A 36 -144.17 -15.92 -64.04
CA MET A 36 -143.31 -14.96 -64.76
C MET A 36 -142.32 -14.25 -63.82
N ILE A 37 -142.77 -13.92 -62.60
CA ILE A 37 -141.89 -13.39 -61.54
C ILE A 37 -140.81 -14.43 -61.18
N PHE A 38 -141.16 -15.72 -61.17
CA PHE A 38 -140.22 -16.80 -60.85
C PHE A 38 -139.11 -16.96 -61.90
N LEU A 39 -139.43 -16.91 -63.20
CA LEU A 39 -138.42 -17.02 -64.26
C LEU A 39 -137.47 -15.81 -64.28
N MET A 40 -138.00 -14.60 -64.10
CA MET A 40 -137.17 -13.39 -64.08
C MET A 40 -136.27 -13.34 -62.83
N ALA A 41 -136.75 -13.83 -61.68
CA ALA A 41 -135.95 -13.98 -60.47
C ALA A 41 -134.81 -15.00 -60.64
N LEU A 42 -135.03 -16.10 -61.34
CA LEU A 42 -134.03 -17.16 -61.55
C LEU A 42 -132.83 -16.67 -62.39
N VAL A 43 -133.07 -15.89 -63.45
CA VAL A 43 -132.00 -15.33 -64.28
C VAL A 43 -131.20 -14.26 -63.52
N ILE A 44 -131.85 -13.39 -62.76
CA ILE A 44 -131.19 -12.37 -61.93
C ILE A 44 -130.32 -13.02 -60.85
N ILE A 45 -130.81 -14.10 -60.22
CA ILE A 45 -130.02 -14.87 -59.24
C ILE A 45 -128.82 -15.53 -59.91
N MET A 46 -128.96 -16.10 -61.12
CA MET A 46 -127.83 -16.72 -61.81
C MET A 46 -126.76 -15.71 -62.25
N ILE A 47 -127.15 -14.53 -62.74
CA ILE A 47 -126.20 -13.46 -63.08
C ILE A 47 -125.52 -12.94 -61.82
N ARG A 48 -126.29 -12.68 -60.74
CA ARG A 48 -125.69 -12.32 -59.45
C ARG A 48 -124.77 -13.40 -58.91
N ASN A 49 -125.11 -14.68 -59.06
CA ASN A 49 -124.29 -15.80 -58.61
C ASN A 49 -123.01 -15.91 -59.45
N SER A 50 -123.09 -15.64 -60.76
CA SER A 50 -121.93 -15.60 -61.65
C SER A 50 -121.02 -14.41 -61.36
N ASP A 51 -121.59 -13.24 -61.07
CA ASP A 51 -120.85 -12.05 -60.65
C ASP A 51 -120.24 -12.21 -59.26
N LEU A 52 -120.95 -12.83 -58.31
CA LEU A 52 -120.40 -13.19 -57.00
C LEU A 52 -119.22 -14.15 -57.16
N ASN A 53 -119.36 -15.17 -58.01
CA ASN A 53 -118.29 -16.14 -58.23
C ASN A 53 -117.08 -15.51 -58.93
N ARG A 54 -117.28 -14.57 -59.87
CA ARG A 54 -116.19 -13.78 -60.48
C ARG A 54 -115.51 -12.85 -59.47
N GLN A 55 -116.28 -12.22 -58.58
CA GLN A 55 -115.74 -11.39 -57.49
C GLN A 55 -114.97 -12.24 -56.48
N LEU A 56 -115.42 -13.46 -56.21
CA LEU A 56 -114.75 -14.38 -55.28
C LEU A 56 -113.44 -14.89 -55.86
N LEU A 57 -113.40 -15.27 -57.15
CA LEU A 57 -112.16 -15.65 -57.85
C LEU A 57 -111.17 -14.48 -57.92
N SER A 58 -111.62 -13.28 -58.29
CA SER A 58 -110.78 -12.06 -58.28
C SER A 58 -110.26 -11.72 -56.87
N SER A 59 -111.09 -11.89 -55.84
CA SER A 59 -110.69 -11.69 -54.45
C SER A 59 -109.69 -12.75 -53.97
N MET A 60 -109.77 -13.99 -54.44
CA MET A 60 -108.80 -15.04 -54.15
C MET A 60 -107.46 -14.78 -54.84
N ASP A 61 -107.46 -14.35 -56.10
CA ASP A 61 -106.23 -13.99 -56.82
C ASP A 61 -105.54 -12.78 -56.16
N ILE A 62 -106.30 -11.76 -55.75
CA ILE A 62 -105.78 -10.62 -54.98
C ILE A 62 -105.25 -11.07 -53.62
N ASN A 63 -105.97 -11.91 -52.88
CA ASN A 63 -105.52 -12.41 -51.58
C ASN A 63 -104.31 -13.33 -51.69
N GLN A 64 -104.20 -14.12 -52.76
CA GLN A 64 -103.05 -14.96 -53.03
C GLN A 64 -101.83 -14.12 -53.44
N ALA A 65 -102.03 -13.07 -54.26
CA ALA A 65 -101.00 -12.10 -54.60
C ALA A 65 -100.52 -11.33 -53.35
N ILE A 66 -101.43 -10.85 -52.50
CA ILE A 66 -101.12 -10.19 -51.22
C ILE A 66 -100.40 -11.16 -50.28
N SER A 67 -100.82 -12.43 -50.20
CA SER A 67 -100.14 -13.43 -49.37
C SER A 67 -98.73 -13.72 -49.88
N SER A 68 -98.52 -13.80 -51.19
CA SER A 68 -97.19 -13.96 -51.79
C SER A 68 -96.30 -12.75 -51.57
N ALA A 69 -96.84 -11.53 -51.66
CA ALA A 69 -96.13 -10.29 -51.35
C ALA A 69 -95.80 -10.17 -49.86
N ASN A 70 -96.72 -10.56 -48.98
CA ASN A 70 -96.49 -10.62 -47.53
C ASN A 70 -95.45 -11.68 -47.16
N LEU A 71 -95.42 -12.83 -47.83
CA LEU A 71 -94.36 -13.83 -47.67
C LEU A 71 -93.00 -13.29 -48.14
N GLY A 72 -92.96 -12.55 -49.26
CA GLY A 72 -91.75 -11.87 -49.73
C GLY A 72 -91.24 -10.81 -48.75
N LEU A 73 -92.12 -9.91 -48.31
CA LEU A 73 -91.80 -8.87 -47.32
C LEU A 73 -91.39 -9.45 -45.96
N THR A 74 -92.00 -10.55 -45.53
CA THR A 74 -91.60 -11.22 -44.27
C THR A 74 -90.24 -11.91 -44.41
N SER A 75 -89.92 -12.48 -45.57
CA SER A 75 -88.58 -12.96 -45.88
C SER A 75 -87.55 -11.83 -45.88
N GLU A 76 -87.84 -10.71 -46.53
CA GLU A 76 -86.96 -9.55 -46.59
C GLU A 76 -86.76 -8.90 -45.22
N VAL A 77 -87.82 -8.78 -44.41
CA VAL A 77 -87.73 -8.32 -43.02
C VAL A 77 -86.94 -9.29 -42.15
N SER A 78 -87.05 -10.61 -42.39
CA SER A 78 -86.24 -11.62 -41.68
C SER A 78 -84.76 -11.51 -42.06
N GLU A 79 -84.47 -11.30 -43.34
CA GLU A 79 -83.12 -11.12 -43.86
C GLU A 79 -82.50 -9.80 -43.36
N LEU A 80 -83.24 -8.70 -43.41
CA LEU A 80 -82.81 -7.41 -42.84
C LEU A 80 -82.60 -7.49 -41.33
N ARG A 81 -83.44 -8.22 -40.59
CA ARG A 81 -83.23 -8.47 -39.15
C ARG A 81 -81.99 -9.30 -38.89
N SER A 82 -81.76 -10.35 -39.68
CA SER A 82 -80.54 -11.15 -39.61
C SER A 82 -79.29 -10.29 -39.87
N ASN A 83 -79.35 -9.46 -40.91
CA ASN A 83 -78.27 -8.53 -41.24
C ASN A 83 -78.07 -7.48 -40.14
N LEU A 84 -79.14 -6.93 -39.57
CA LEU A 84 -79.06 -5.96 -38.48
C LEU A 84 -78.46 -6.59 -37.20
N LEU A 85 -78.83 -7.83 -36.87
CA LEU A 85 -78.22 -8.58 -35.77
C LEU A 85 -76.75 -8.88 -36.04
N ALA A 86 -76.39 -9.25 -37.27
CA ALA A 86 -75.00 -9.47 -37.66
C ALA A 86 -74.17 -8.18 -37.59
N LEU A 87 -74.71 -7.05 -38.05
CA LEU A 87 -74.10 -5.73 -37.96
C LEU A 87 -73.97 -5.26 -36.51
N GLN A 88 -74.99 -5.46 -35.68
CA GLN A 88 -74.95 -5.12 -34.26
C GLN A 88 -73.91 -5.97 -33.50
N LYS A 89 -73.81 -7.26 -33.85
CA LYS A 89 -72.76 -8.14 -33.32
C LYS A 89 -71.38 -7.67 -33.77
N ALA A 90 -71.18 -7.43 -35.06
CA ALA A 90 -69.90 -6.95 -35.60
C ALA A 90 -69.49 -5.59 -35.00
N LEU A 91 -70.44 -4.69 -34.76
CA LEU A 91 -70.19 -3.42 -34.07
C LEU A 91 -69.81 -3.63 -32.60
N GLY A 92 -70.47 -4.55 -31.91
CA GLY A 92 -70.12 -4.95 -30.54
C GLY A 92 -68.73 -5.59 -30.45
N ASP A 93 -68.40 -6.48 -31.38
CA ASP A 93 -67.09 -7.10 -31.52
C ASP A 93 -66.02 -6.02 -31.82
N THR A 94 -66.31 -5.07 -32.71
CA THR A 94 -65.40 -3.95 -33.04
C THR A 94 -65.19 -2.99 -31.87
N GLU A 95 -66.23 -2.66 -31.10
CA GLU A 95 -66.07 -1.79 -29.91
C GLU A 95 -65.32 -2.53 -28.79
N SER A 96 -65.53 -3.85 -28.65
CA SER A 96 -64.74 -4.71 -27.76
C SER A 96 -63.27 -4.74 -28.18
N ASP A 97 -62.99 -4.92 -29.48
CA ASP A 97 -61.63 -4.90 -30.01
C ASP A 97 -60.97 -3.55 -29.81
N LYS A 98 -61.68 -2.45 -30.09
CA LYS A 98 -61.21 -1.08 -29.84
C LYS A 98 -60.91 -0.83 -28.37
N GLN A 99 -61.75 -1.32 -27.45
CA GLN A 99 -61.49 -1.20 -26.02
C GLN A 99 -60.24 -2.00 -25.64
N SER A 100 -60.11 -3.24 -26.13
CA SER A 100 -58.92 -4.07 -25.86
C SER A 100 -57.62 -3.44 -26.40
N LEU A 101 -57.68 -2.79 -27.57
CA LEU A 101 -56.56 -2.06 -28.15
C LEU A 101 -56.25 -0.78 -27.37
N SER A 102 -57.27 -0.07 -26.88
CA SER A 102 -57.10 1.09 -26.01
C SER A 102 -56.44 0.72 -24.68
N ASP A 103 -56.83 -0.41 -24.10
CA ASP A 103 -56.25 -0.91 -22.85
C ASP A 103 -54.79 -1.34 -23.08
N ARG A 104 -54.50 -2.08 -24.17
CA ARG A 104 -53.11 -2.42 -24.56
C ARG A 104 -52.26 -1.19 -24.82
N LEU A 105 -52.81 -0.15 -25.44
CA LEU A 105 -52.10 1.12 -25.67
C LEU A 105 -51.82 1.84 -24.35
N ALA A 106 -52.77 1.84 -23.41
CA ALA A 106 -52.58 2.40 -22.08
C ALA A 106 -51.46 1.66 -21.31
N ASP A 107 -51.43 0.32 -21.39
CA ASP A 107 -50.36 -0.49 -20.80
C ASP A 107 -48.99 -0.21 -21.44
N GLU A 108 -48.92 -0.08 -22.76
CA GLU A 108 -47.67 0.27 -23.45
C GLU A 108 -47.21 1.70 -23.15
N VAL A 109 -48.13 2.66 -23.02
CA VAL A 109 -47.79 4.01 -22.56
C VAL A 109 -47.25 3.97 -21.13
N ALA A 110 -47.87 3.21 -20.23
CA ALA A 110 -47.39 3.04 -18.86
C ALA A 110 -45.99 2.39 -18.80
N ARG A 111 -45.74 1.39 -19.66
CA ARG A 111 -44.40 0.78 -19.83
C ARG A 111 -43.39 1.79 -20.35
N ALA A 112 -43.75 2.57 -21.38
CA ALA A 112 -42.87 3.60 -21.94
C ALA A 112 -42.52 4.68 -20.90
N THR A 113 -43.47 5.10 -20.07
CA THR A 113 -43.20 6.04 -18.98
C THR A 113 -42.27 5.44 -17.91
N ALA A 114 -42.49 4.19 -17.52
CA ALA A 114 -41.63 3.52 -16.54
C ALA A 114 -40.19 3.33 -17.09
N LEU A 115 -40.05 3.00 -18.37
CA LEU A 115 -38.74 2.91 -19.04
C LEU A 115 -38.04 4.27 -19.13
N LEU A 116 -38.79 5.35 -19.36
CA LEU A 116 -38.22 6.70 -19.37
C LEU A 116 -37.71 7.11 -17.99
N GLU A 117 -38.46 6.82 -16.92
CA GLU A 117 -38.03 7.06 -15.55
C GLU A 117 -36.78 6.24 -15.18
N ALA A 118 -36.77 4.95 -15.55
CA ALA A 118 -35.61 4.08 -15.35
C ALA A 118 -34.37 4.60 -16.10
N LYS A 119 -34.54 5.05 -17.35
CA LYS A 119 -33.46 5.67 -18.12
C LYS A 119 -32.94 6.94 -17.44
N GLN A 120 -33.82 7.79 -16.92
CA GLN A 120 -33.40 9.01 -16.22
C GLN A 120 -32.64 8.70 -14.92
N LEU A 121 -33.01 7.64 -14.20
CA LEU A 121 -32.24 7.18 -13.04
C LEU A 121 -30.86 6.70 -13.45
N LEU A 122 -30.77 5.88 -14.50
CA LEU A 122 -29.51 5.39 -15.02
C LEU A 122 -28.60 6.54 -15.51
N ASP A 123 -29.15 7.53 -16.20
CA ASP A 123 -28.42 8.71 -16.66
C ASP A 123 -27.83 9.51 -15.45
N ARG A 124 -28.56 9.57 -14.32
CA ARG A 124 -28.05 10.19 -13.08
C ARG A 124 -26.95 9.36 -12.43
N GLU A 125 -27.09 8.05 -12.40
CA GLU A 125 -26.06 7.14 -11.87
C GLU A 125 -24.77 7.24 -12.69
N VAL A 126 -24.88 7.25 -14.02
CA VAL A 126 -23.73 7.43 -14.93
C VAL A 126 -23.05 8.77 -14.68
N ALA A 127 -23.80 9.87 -14.55
CA ALA A 127 -23.22 11.17 -14.22
C ALA A 127 -22.48 11.17 -12.88
N GLY A 128 -23.05 10.53 -11.85
CA GLY A 128 -22.40 10.38 -10.55
C GLY A 128 -21.12 9.53 -10.60
N LEU A 129 -21.11 8.47 -11.42
CA LEU A 129 -19.93 7.65 -11.64
C LEU A 129 -18.83 8.40 -12.41
N GLU A 130 -19.20 9.24 -13.38
CA GLU A 130 -18.24 10.09 -14.10
C GLU A 130 -17.60 11.12 -13.17
N GLU A 131 -18.39 11.75 -12.30
CA GLU A 131 -17.87 12.66 -11.27
C GLU A 131 -16.92 11.95 -10.31
N LEU A 132 -17.32 10.79 -9.77
CA LEU A 132 -16.48 9.98 -8.89
C LEU A 132 -15.18 9.57 -9.59
N ARG A 133 -15.26 9.13 -10.85
CA ARG A 133 -14.10 8.78 -11.67
C ARG A 133 -13.16 9.97 -11.85
N SER A 134 -13.71 11.17 -12.11
CA SER A 134 -12.90 12.38 -12.25
C SER A 134 -12.19 12.76 -10.95
N SER A 135 -12.89 12.64 -9.80
CA SER A 135 -12.35 12.89 -8.47
C SER A 135 -11.22 11.92 -8.14
N LEU A 136 -11.46 10.62 -8.33
CA LEU A 136 -10.44 9.57 -8.13
C LEU A 136 -9.25 9.75 -9.07
N SER A 137 -9.47 10.19 -10.31
CA SER A 137 -8.36 10.47 -11.24
C SER A 137 -7.51 11.65 -10.75
N SER A 138 -8.13 12.69 -10.21
CA SER A 138 -7.42 13.84 -9.62
C SER A 138 -6.63 13.42 -8.39
N GLU A 139 -7.25 12.64 -7.50
CA GLU A 139 -6.59 12.11 -6.29
C GLU A 139 -5.39 11.23 -6.64
N ASN A 140 -5.52 10.34 -7.63
CA ASN A 140 -4.41 9.52 -8.10
C ASN A 140 -3.24 10.36 -8.66
N LEU A 141 -3.53 11.46 -9.36
CA LEU A 141 -2.49 12.38 -9.85
C LEU A 141 -1.76 13.06 -8.69
N ILE A 142 -2.50 13.47 -7.65
CA ILE A 142 -1.92 14.08 -6.44
C ILE A 142 -1.03 13.06 -5.71
N LEU A 143 -1.53 11.84 -5.50
CA LEU A 143 -0.78 10.76 -4.84
C LEU A 143 0.47 10.36 -5.63
N LEU A 144 0.41 10.36 -6.97
CA LEU A 144 1.59 10.15 -7.81
C LEU A 144 2.62 11.27 -7.63
N ALA A 145 2.20 12.52 -7.61
CA ALA A 145 3.09 13.66 -7.38
C ALA A 145 3.73 13.62 -5.99
N GLU A 146 2.95 13.30 -4.94
CA GLU A 146 3.46 13.12 -3.58
C GLU A 146 4.45 11.96 -3.50
N LYS A 147 4.14 10.83 -4.13
CA LYS A 147 5.06 9.68 -4.22
C LYS A 147 6.38 10.09 -4.89
N ASP A 148 6.31 10.80 -6.01
CA ASP A 148 7.51 11.27 -6.73
C ASP A 148 8.33 12.24 -5.85
N GLN A 149 7.67 13.15 -5.14
CA GLN A 149 8.32 14.05 -4.19
C GLN A 149 9.03 13.27 -3.07
N LEU A 150 8.33 12.35 -2.41
CA LEU A 150 8.88 11.51 -1.34
C LEU A 150 10.05 10.65 -1.85
N THR A 151 9.98 10.14 -3.08
CA THR A 151 11.12 9.42 -3.68
C THR A 151 12.32 10.34 -3.93
N GLY A 152 12.08 11.60 -4.27
CA GLY A 152 13.11 12.63 -4.40
C GLY A 152 13.77 12.95 -3.05
N GLU A 153 12.98 13.20 -2.02
CA GLU A 153 13.45 13.46 -0.65
C GLU A 153 14.22 12.27 -0.07
N ASN A 154 13.79 11.05 -0.35
CA ASN A 154 14.50 9.86 0.12
C ASN A 154 15.86 9.70 -0.59
N ARG A 155 15.95 10.07 -1.88
CA ARG A 155 17.25 10.11 -2.60
C ARG A 155 18.19 11.17 -2.02
N THR A 156 17.69 12.36 -1.68
CA THR A 156 18.52 13.42 -1.08
C THR A 156 19.00 13.04 0.32
N LEU A 157 18.11 12.52 1.17
CA LEU A 157 18.47 12.02 2.50
C LEU A 157 19.45 10.85 2.45
N SER A 158 19.31 9.95 1.47
CA SER A 158 20.27 8.85 1.25
C SER A 158 21.65 9.39 0.88
N ALA A 159 21.72 10.38 -0.02
CA ALA A 159 22.97 11.02 -0.40
C ALA A 159 23.62 11.77 0.78
N GLU A 160 22.83 12.45 1.60
CA GLU A 160 23.30 13.14 2.80
C GLU A 160 23.84 12.15 3.85
N ASN A 161 23.13 11.04 4.09
CA ASN A 161 23.63 9.96 4.95
C ASN A 161 24.95 9.37 4.46
N ALA A 162 25.12 9.20 3.13
CA ALA A 162 26.38 8.74 2.57
C ALA A 162 27.52 9.75 2.83
N ARG A 163 27.26 11.05 2.67
CA ARG A 163 28.22 12.12 2.98
C ARG A 163 28.59 12.15 4.46
N LEU A 164 27.61 12.05 5.35
CA LEU A 164 27.84 12.02 6.80
C LEU A 164 28.66 10.80 7.23
N ARG A 165 28.39 9.62 6.65
CA ARG A 165 29.21 8.41 6.88
C ARG A 165 30.67 8.61 6.44
N GLN A 166 30.88 9.24 5.29
CA GLN A 166 32.23 9.56 4.82
C GLN A 166 32.93 10.56 5.75
N ALA A 167 32.23 11.61 6.18
CA ALA A 167 32.78 12.59 7.12
C ALA A 167 33.14 11.95 8.47
N ASN A 168 32.30 11.06 8.99
CA ASN A 168 32.58 10.32 10.22
C ASN A 168 33.80 9.40 10.07
N ALA A 169 33.93 8.68 8.95
CA ALA A 169 35.10 7.86 8.70
C ALA A 169 36.41 8.67 8.68
N VAL A 170 36.39 9.88 8.09
CA VAL A 170 37.54 10.80 8.11
C VAL A 170 37.83 11.30 9.53
N LEU A 171 36.80 11.61 10.32
CA LEU A 171 36.98 12.03 11.71
C LEU A 171 37.54 10.91 12.59
N GLU A 172 37.10 9.67 12.39
CA GLU A 172 37.64 8.49 13.07
C GLU A 172 39.12 8.28 12.73
N GLN A 173 39.50 8.44 11.45
CA GLN A 173 40.90 8.39 11.03
C GLN A 173 41.73 9.48 11.70
N ASN A 174 41.28 10.74 11.67
CA ASN A 174 41.98 11.86 12.30
C ASN A 174 42.13 11.68 13.82
N LEU A 175 41.11 11.12 14.48
CA LEU A 175 41.18 10.76 15.89
C LEU A 175 42.24 9.68 16.14
N GLY A 176 42.32 8.66 15.28
CA GLY A 176 43.38 7.66 15.30
C GLY A 176 44.77 8.27 15.20
N GLU A 177 45.01 9.08 14.17
CA GLU A 177 46.29 9.77 13.95
C GLU A 177 46.67 10.67 15.13
N LEU A 178 45.72 11.44 15.68
CA LEU A 178 45.97 12.30 16.84
C LEU A 178 46.27 11.49 18.12
N THR A 179 45.62 10.33 18.29
CA THR A 179 45.93 9.45 19.43
C THR A 179 47.32 8.86 19.34
N GLU A 180 47.77 8.48 18.14
CA GLU A 180 49.14 8.02 17.92
C GLU A 180 50.15 9.12 18.18
N GLU A 181 49.92 10.33 17.66
CA GLU A 181 50.77 11.49 17.91
C GLU A 181 50.87 11.81 19.42
N LYS A 182 49.73 11.76 20.14
CA LYS A 182 49.69 11.95 21.58
C LYS A 182 50.54 10.90 22.33
N VAL A 183 50.45 9.63 21.94
CA VAL A 183 51.25 8.56 22.54
C VAL A 183 52.74 8.79 22.29
N GLN A 184 53.12 9.20 21.07
CA GLN A 184 54.51 9.52 20.74
C GLN A 184 55.04 10.71 21.55
N LEU A 185 54.25 11.79 21.69
CA LEU A 185 54.63 12.95 22.49
C LEU A 185 54.74 12.63 23.98
N LEU A 186 53.87 11.76 24.51
CA LEU A 186 53.98 11.29 25.89
C LEU A 186 55.25 10.46 26.11
N ALA A 187 55.61 9.60 25.15
CA ALA A 187 56.86 8.84 25.20
C ALA A 187 58.09 9.78 25.18
N GLN A 188 58.11 10.76 24.28
CA GLN A 188 59.19 11.76 24.22
C GLN A 188 59.30 12.59 25.51
N SER A 189 58.16 12.99 26.10
CA SER A 189 58.14 13.70 27.38
C SER A 189 58.69 12.85 28.53
N ALA A 190 58.37 11.56 28.55
CA ALA A 190 58.91 10.62 29.53
C ALA A 190 60.44 10.44 29.38
N GLU A 191 60.94 10.30 28.15
CA GLU A 191 62.38 10.23 27.85
C GLU A 191 63.11 11.50 28.28
N LEU A 192 62.56 12.68 27.96
CA LEU A 192 63.12 13.96 28.38
C LEU A 192 63.15 14.10 29.91
N THR A 193 62.12 13.62 30.59
CA THR A 193 62.06 13.61 32.06
C THR A 193 63.14 12.71 32.63
N GLN A 194 63.32 11.50 32.08
CA GLN A 194 64.38 10.58 32.48
C GLN A 194 65.78 11.20 32.25
N HIS A 195 66.00 11.83 31.10
CA HIS A 195 67.25 12.53 30.81
C HIS A 195 67.52 13.68 31.78
N ARG A 196 66.50 14.48 32.11
CA ARG A 196 66.60 15.57 33.09
C ARG A 196 66.98 15.03 34.46
N ASP A 197 66.34 13.95 34.91
CA ASP A 197 66.57 13.37 36.22
C ASP A 197 67.98 12.75 36.29
N LEU A 198 68.44 12.08 35.23
CA LEU A 198 69.82 11.61 35.11
C LEU A 198 70.81 12.78 35.21
N LEU A 199 70.56 13.88 34.49
CA LEU A 199 71.40 15.08 34.56
C LEU A 199 71.45 15.68 35.97
N ALA A 200 70.32 15.68 36.67
CA ALA A 200 70.25 16.15 38.05
C ALA A 200 71.12 15.29 38.98
N THR A 201 71.02 13.96 38.88
CA THR A 201 71.89 13.05 39.66
C THR A 201 73.37 13.22 39.35
N GLN A 202 73.73 13.41 38.07
CA GLN A 202 75.12 13.68 37.67
C GLN A 202 75.63 15.01 38.24
N LYS A 203 74.79 16.05 38.26
CA LYS A 203 75.13 17.35 38.82
C LYS A 203 75.35 17.26 40.34
N GLU A 204 74.54 16.50 41.06
CA GLU A 204 74.71 16.25 42.49
C GLU A 204 75.99 15.46 42.78
N ALA A 205 76.27 14.42 42.00
CA ALA A 205 77.51 13.65 42.12
C ALA A 205 78.75 14.53 41.91
N LEU A 206 78.77 15.34 40.86
CA LEU A 206 79.85 16.30 40.60
C LEU A 206 79.98 17.37 41.70
N ALA A 207 78.87 17.82 42.26
CA ALA A 207 78.89 18.76 43.39
C ALA A 207 79.51 18.12 44.64
N SER A 208 79.19 16.86 44.92
CA SER A 208 79.78 16.08 46.00
C SER A 208 81.28 15.86 45.80
N GLU A 209 81.69 15.46 44.60
CA GLU A 209 83.10 15.30 44.22
C GLU A 209 83.88 16.61 44.39
N LYS A 210 83.34 17.72 43.89
CA LYS A 210 83.92 19.06 44.07
C LYS A 210 84.09 19.41 45.55
N GLN A 211 83.11 19.10 46.38
CA GLN A 211 83.19 19.35 47.83
C GLN A 211 84.26 18.48 48.49
N GLY A 212 84.39 17.22 48.07
CA GLY A 212 85.48 16.32 48.48
C GLY A 212 86.86 16.89 48.15
N LEU A 213 87.07 17.31 46.90
CA LEU A 213 88.32 17.93 46.45
C LEU A 213 88.64 19.24 47.20
N ILE A 214 87.63 20.04 47.55
CA ILE A 214 87.81 21.22 48.41
C ILE A 214 88.32 20.81 49.79
N GLY A 215 87.73 19.77 50.39
CA GLY A 215 88.16 19.24 51.69
C GLY A 215 89.58 18.68 51.67
N GLU A 216 89.96 17.97 50.60
CA GLU A 216 91.34 17.49 50.40
C GLU A 216 92.32 18.66 50.26
N ARG A 217 92.00 19.65 49.44
CA ARG A 217 92.80 20.86 49.26
C ARG A 217 93.02 21.58 50.59
N ASP A 218 91.98 21.75 51.41
CA ASP A 218 92.09 22.44 52.69
C ASP A 218 92.94 21.64 53.68
N SER A 219 92.79 20.32 53.70
CA SER A 219 93.63 19.40 54.51
C SER A 219 95.10 19.46 54.10
N LEU A 220 95.38 19.52 52.80
CA LEU A 220 96.73 19.70 52.27
C LEU A 220 97.30 21.06 52.66
N LYS A 221 96.49 22.14 52.57
CA LYS A 221 96.89 23.49 52.97
C LYS A 221 97.26 23.57 54.46
N THR A 222 96.47 22.95 55.34
CA THR A 222 96.79 22.86 56.77
C THR A 222 98.07 22.05 57.02
N SER A 223 98.29 20.99 56.27
CA SER A 223 99.51 20.17 56.37
C SER A 223 100.75 20.93 55.88
N LEU A 224 100.61 21.71 54.81
CA LEU A 224 101.65 22.62 54.32
C LEU A 224 102.00 23.67 55.38
N GLY A 225 101.00 24.33 55.98
CA GLY A 225 101.24 25.32 57.04
C GLY A 225 101.97 24.72 58.25
N ARG A 226 101.63 23.49 58.66
CA ARG A 226 102.36 22.77 59.72
C ARG A 226 103.82 22.51 59.34
N LEU A 227 104.08 22.09 58.11
CA LEU A 227 105.44 21.89 57.59
C LEU A 227 106.24 23.19 57.51
N GLU A 228 105.61 24.31 57.16
CA GLU A 228 106.23 25.63 57.15
C GLU A 228 106.62 26.08 58.57
N THR A 229 105.71 25.93 59.54
CA THR A 229 106.02 26.22 60.96
C THR A 229 107.14 25.32 61.49
N GLN A 230 107.11 24.03 61.16
CA GLN A 230 108.17 23.10 61.55
C GLN A 230 109.52 23.49 60.94
N ASN A 231 109.56 23.87 59.66
CA ASN A 231 110.79 24.34 59.01
C ASN A 231 111.31 25.64 59.63
N LEU A 232 110.44 26.56 60.03
CA LEU A 232 110.84 27.77 60.76
C LEU A 232 111.45 27.44 62.11
N GLY A 233 110.83 26.54 62.89
CA GLY A 233 111.38 26.06 64.16
C GLY A 233 112.75 25.40 63.97
N LEU A 234 112.89 24.49 63.01
CA LEU A 234 114.19 23.85 62.71
C LEU A 234 115.27 24.86 62.27
N ARG A 235 114.89 25.96 61.61
CA ARG A 235 115.83 27.04 61.27
C ARG A 235 116.26 27.83 62.51
N GLN A 236 115.33 28.13 63.41
CA GLN A 236 115.63 28.78 64.69
C GLN A 236 116.53 27.90 65.56
N ASP A 237 116.21 26.62 65.70
CA ASP A 237 117.04 25.64 66.43
C ASP A 237 118.45 25.58 65.84
N LYS A 238 118.57 25.59 64.49
CA LYS A 238 119.87 25.64 63.81
C LYS A 238 120.65 26.92 64.13
N GLU A 239 120.00 28.09 64.12
CA GLU A 239 120.64 29.36 64.47
C GLU A 239 121.07 29.40 65.94
N GLU A 240 120.25 28.90 66.85
CA GLU A 240 120.58 28.77 68.27
C GLU A 240 121.79 27.85 68.47
N LEU A 241 121.82 26.69 67.82
CA LEU A 241 122.97 25.79 67.84
C LEU A 241 124.24 26.45 67.28
N ILE A 242 124.13 27.30 66.25
CA ILE A 242 125.25 28.09 65.73
C ILE A 242 125.73 29.09 66.77
N GLY A 243 124.81 29.80 67.44
CA GLY A 243 125.11 30.75 68.51
C GLY A 243 125.78 30.09 69.71
N GLN A 244 125.24 28.95 70.17
CA GLN A 244 125.85 28.13 71.22
C GLN A 244 127.26 27.69 70.82
N ARG A 245 127.45 27.22 69.58
CA ARG A 245 128.77 26.83 69.05
C ARG A 245 129.76 28.02 69.03
N GLN A 246 129.30 29.22 68.68
CA GLN A 246 130.13 30.44 68.71
C GLN A 246 130.49 30.86 70.14
N SER A 247 129.54 30.79 71.07
CA SER A 247 129.78 31.07 72.50
C SER A 247 130.80 30.09 73.09
N LEU A 248 130.61 28.78 72.86
CA LEU A 248 131.56 27.73 73.25
C LEU A 248 132.94 27.95 72.61
N ALA A 249 133.01 28.37 71.35
CA ALA A 249 134.28 28.71 70.70
C ALA A 249 134.96 29.92 71.37
N GLY A 250 134.18 30.95 71.71
CA GLY A 250 134.67 32.11 72.47
C GLY A 250 135.12 31.75 73.89
N GLU A 251 134.40 30.87 74.57
CA GLU A 251 134.77 30.36 75.89
C GLU A 251 136.06 29.51 75.83
N VAL A 252 136.24 28.72 74.76
CA VAL A 252 137.52 28.04 74.52
C VAL A 252 138.65 29.03 74.26
N GLU A 253 138.41 30.11 73.52
CA GLU A 253 139.42 31.17 73.31
C GLU A 253 139.77 31.91 74.60
N THR A 254 138.77 32.27 75.44
CA THR A 254 139.01 32.90 76.74
C THR A 254 139.69 31.95 77.70
N LEU A 255 139.36 30.65 77.70
CA LEU A 255 140.07 29.64 78.49
C LEU A 255 141.50 29.42 78.00
N LEU A 256 141.77 29.47 76.70
CA LEU A 256 143.13 29.43 76.15
C LEU A 256 143.93 30.69 76.52
N ALA A 257 143.29 31.87 76.47
CA ALA A 257 143.89 33.12 76.93
C ALA A 257 144.15 33.10 78.43
N ALA A 258 143.18 32.65 79.23
CA ALA A 258 143.30 32.49 80.68
C ALA A 258 144.35 31.43 81.04
N ARG A 259 144.52 30.36 80.26
CA ARG A 259 145.60 29.39 80.45
C ARG A 259 146.97 30.01 80.16
N ARG A 260 147.11 30.83 79.11
CA ARG A 260 148.34 31.58 78.83
C ARG A 260 148.63 32.61 79.92
N GLN A 261 147.59 33.31 80.37
CA GLN A 261 147.69 34.27 81.47
C GLN A 261 148.04 33.57 82.77
N LEU A 262 147.40 32.46 83.13
CA LEU A 262 147.75 31.64 84.30
C LEU A 262 149.17 31.09 84.19
N GLN A 263 149.69 30.77 83.01
CA GLN A 263 151.10 30.42 82.83
C GLN A 263 152.01 31.61 83.14
N SER A 264 151.67 32.81 82.65
CA SER A 264 152.37 34.06 82.97
C SER A 264 152.24 34.45 84.44
N ASP A 265 151.08 34.23 85.05
CA ASP A 265 150.77 34.52 86.45
C ASP A 265 151.38 33.47 87.37
N LEU A 266 151.64 32.24 86.92
CA LEU A 266 152.47 31.28 87.68
C LEU A 266 153.94 31.75 87.73
N GLU A 267 154.40 32.39 86.66
CA GLU A 267 155.71 33.06 86.58
C GLU A 267 155.73 34.35 87.42
N SER A 268 154.63 35.11 87.43
CA SER A 268 154.44 36.33 88.25
C SER A 268 154.24 36.02 89.74
N MET A 269 153.37 35.07 90.13
CA MET A 269 153.16 34.65 91.53
C MET A 269 154.41 34.03 92.17
N ARG A 270 155.35 33.54 91.35
CA ARG A 270 156.68 33.15 91.82
C ARG A 270 157.54 34.35 92.22
N LEU A 271 157.31 35.51 91.59
CA LEU A 271 157.94 36.80 91.87
C LEU A 271 157.11 37.67 92.85
N GLU A 272 155.80 37.44 92.96
CA GLU A 272 154.84 38.25 93.71
C GLU A 272 154.49 37.65 95.08
N ASN A 273 154.71 36.34 95.34
CA ASN A 273 154.82 35.83 96.71
C ASN A 273 155.99 36.47 97.50
N GLN A 274 156.91 37.17 96.82
CA GLN A 274 157.92 38.01 97.44
C GLN A 274 157.42 39.44 97.75
N GLU A 275 156.29 39.89 97.18
CA GLU A 275 155.80 41.28 97.23
C GLU A 275 154.41 41.42 97.91
N LEU A 276 153.55 40.38 97.90
CA LEU A 276 152.20 40.38 98.49
C LEU A 276 152.14 40.37 100.03
N GLU A 277 153.28 40.22 100.71
CA GLU A 277 153.40 40.55 102.13
C GLU A 277 153.34 42.08 102.36
N SER A 278 153.67 42.88 101.33
CA SER A 278 153.77 44.35 101.40
C SER A 278 152.43 45.07 101.13
N GLN A 279 151.52 44.49 100.34
CA GLN A 279 150.33 45.19 99.82
C GLN A 279 149.00 44.85 100.50
N ARG A 280 148.99 43.94 101.49
CA ARG A 280 147.80 43.64 102.31
C ARG A 280 147.35 44.83 103.18
N SER A 281 148.14 45.91 103.24
CA SER A 281 147.82 47.11 104.02
C SER A 281 146.96 48.15 103.28
N THR A 282 146.76 48.02 101.96
CA THR A 282 146.21 49.12 101.13
C THR A 282 144.78 48.93 100.60
N LEU A 283 144.23 47.71 100.57
CA LEU A 283 142.89 47.43 99.99
C LEU A 283 141.69 47.68 100.94
N SER A 284 141.92 48.29 102.10
CA SER A 284 140.86 48.68 103.04
C SER A 284 140.04 49.91 102.58
N THR A 285 140.45 50.59 101.51
CA THR A 285 139.94 51.92 101.12
C THR A 285 138.99 51.91 99.91
N GLU A 286 138.88 50.80 99.17
CA GLU A 286 138.12 50.78 97.91
C GLU A 286 136.61 50.47 98.09
N ASN A 287 136.21 49.99 99.27
CA ASN A 287 134.82 49.66 99.60
C ASN A 287 133.85 50.85 99.71
N GLN A 288 134.29 52.09 99.43
CA GLN A 288 133.45 53.28 99.59
C GLN A 288 132.77 53.78 98.29
N LEU A 289 133.07 53.25 97.11
CA LEU A 289 132.66 53.91 95.86
C LEU A 289 131.45 53.34 95.10
N LYS A 290 130.85 52.21 95.48
CA LYS A 290 129.74 51.59 94.70
C LYS A 290 128.32 51.99 95.13
N GLN A 291 128.19 53.00 96.00
CA GLN A 291 126.92 53.58 96.45
C GLN A 291 126.23 54.47 95.38
N SER A 292 126.85 54.72 94.22
CA SER A 292 126.36 55.69 93.21
C SER A 292 125.51 55.12 92.07
N THR A 293 125.22 53.81 92.02
CA THR A 293 124.53 53.18 90.86
C THR A 293 123.03 52.98 91.05
N ILE A 294 122.43 53.54 92.11
CA ILE A 294 120.99 53.42 92.41
C ILE A 294 120.14 54.45 91.64
N GLU A 295 120.76 55.49 91.05
CA GLU A 295 120.04 56.62 90.46
C GLU A 295 119.52 56.39 89.00
N ASP A 296 119.97 55.34 88.30
CA ASP A 296 119.60 55.12 86.87
C ASP A 296 118.27 54.37 86.64
N LEU A 297 117.68 53.73 87.65
CA LEU A 297 116.47 52.88 87.49
C LEU A 297 115.14 53.67 87.45
N ALA A 298 115.15 54.99 87.68
CA ALA A 298 113.95 55.82 87.74
C ALA A 298 113.42 56.33 86.36
N GLN A 299 114.17 56.12 85.27
CA GLN A 299 113.77 56.60 83.94
C GLN A 299 112.85 55.64 83.15
N GLN A 300 112.73 54.37 83.57
CA GLN A 300 112.07 53.33 82.76
C GLN A 300 110.53 53.25 82.93
N GLU A 301 109.96 53.82 84.00
CA GLU A 301 108.51 53.80 84.29
C GLU A 301 107.67 54.78 83.44
N ARG A 302 108.28 55.77 82.77
CA ARG A 302 107.52 56.80 82.01
C ARG A 302 107.03 56.36 80.62
N ILE A 303 107.57 55.28 80.04
CA ILE A 303 107.28 54.89 78.64
C ILE A 303 106.10 53.91 78.52
N LEU A 304 105.76 53.16 79.58
CA LEU A 304 104.69 52.15 79.58
C LEU A 304 103.26 52.72 79.72
N SER A 305 103.11 53.98 80.14
CA SER A 305 101.80 54.63 80.37
C SER A 305 101.08 55.10 79.09
N GLY A 306 101.82 55.31 77.98
CA GLY A 306 101.26 55.82 76.72
C GLY A 306 100.59 54.79 75.81
N GLN A 307 100.90 53.49 75.97
CA GLN A 307 100.43 52.43 75.06
C GLN A 307 99.05 51.87 75.42
N LEU A 308 98.57 52.09 76.65
CA LEU A 308 97.27 51.61 77.15
C LEU A 308 96.08 52.47 76.70
N ALA A 309 96.30 53.73 76.27
CA ALA A 309 95.23 54.64 75.87
C ALA A 309 94.74 54.45 74.41
N GLU A 310 95.56 53.88 73.52
CA GLU A 310 95.24 53.70 72.10
C GLU A 310 94.41 52.42 71.83
N ILE A 311 94.67 51.35 72.60
CA ILE A 311 93.97 50.06 72.47
C ILE A 311 92.49 50.17 72.91
N SER A 312 92.18 51.04 73.87
CA SER A 312 90.80 51.23 74.36
C SER A 312 89.90 51.94 73.35
N ARG A 313 90.48 52.72 72.42
CA ARG A 313 89.72 53.53 71.44
C ARG A 313 89.30 52.72 70.19
N GLN A 314 90.04 51.66 69.87
CA GLN A 314 89.76 50.74 68.76
C GLN A 314 88.64 49.73 69.10
N LEU A 315 88.47 49.38 70.38
CA LEU A 315 87.46 48.45 70.87
C LEU A 315 86.03 49.03 70.83
N ASP A 316 85.87 50.33 71.09
CA ASP A 316 84.56 51.02 71.05
C ASP A 316 84.02 51.22 69.62
N GLN A 317 84.90 51.42 68.62
CA GLN A 317 84.50 51.53 67.21
C GLN A 317 84.00 50.20 66.63
N LEU A 318 84.63 49.09 66.99
CA LEU A 318 84.26 47.75 66.49
C LEU A 318 82.87 47.34 67.00
N THR A 319 82.57 47.65 68.26
CA THR A 319 81.30 47.30 68.95
C THR A 319 80.08 48.03 68.38
N ILE A 320 80.25 49.27 67.89
CA ILE A 320 79.15 50.04 67.28
C ILE A 320 78.80 49.49 65.89
N SER A 321 79.80 49.09 65.09
CA SER A 321 79.60 48.57 63.73
C SER A 321 78.89 47.21 63.70
N SER A 322 79.29 46.27 64.57
CA SER A 322 78.69 44.92 64.64
C SER A 322 77.24 44.96 65.12
N THR A 323 76.89 45.92 65.98
CA THR A 323 75.54 46.06 66.55
C THR A 323 74.51 46.57 65.51
N GLN A 324 74.94 47.42 64.58
CA GLN A 324 74.09 47.88 63.48
C GLN A 324 73.82 46.78 62.44
N GLU A 325 74.83 45.96 62.13
CA GLU A 325 74.72 44.86 61.18
C GLU A 325 73.77 43.75 61.69
N ILE A 326 73.86 43.40 62.98
CA ILE A 326 72.93 42.46 63.63
C ILE A 326 71.48 42.96 63.56
N LYS A 327 71.24 44.27 63.71
CA LYS A 327 69.89 44.85 63.63
C LYS A 327 69.28 44.71 62.23
N THR A 328 70.08 44.95 61.19
CA THR A 328 69.62 44.81 59.79
C THR A 328 69.34 43.36 59.39
N LEU A 329 70.18 42.43 59.82
CA LEU A 329 69.99 40.99 59.58
C LEU A 329 68.77 40.44 60.31
N THR A 330 68.49 40.92 61.53
CA THR A 330 67.31 40.53 62.30
C THR A 330 66.01 40.98 61.62
N GLN A 331 65.96 42.20 61.09
CA GLN A 331 64.80 42.69 60.32
C GLN A 331 64.61 41.92 59.00
N ARG A 332 65.70 41.52 58.34
CA ARG A 332 65.63 40.70 57.12
C ARG A 332 65.08 39.30 57.40
N ASN A 333 65.48 38.69 58.52
CA ASN A 333 64.97 37.37 58.92
C ASN A 333 63.48 37.40 59.30
N LEU A 334 63.01 38.47 59.97
CA LEU A 334 61.58 38.67 60.22
C LEU A 334 60.78 38.77 58.91
N SER A 335 61.25 39.57 57.95
CA SER A 335 60.59 39.69 56.64
C SER A 335 60.60 38.39 55.81
N LEU A 336 61.65 37.57 55.92
CA LEU A 336 61.71 36.27 55.25
C LEU A 336 60.78 35.24 55.90
N SER A 337 60.61 35.31 57.22
CA SER A 337 59.65 34.46 57.95
C SER A 337 58.21 34.73 57.50
N ASP A 338 57.81 36.00 57.39
CA ASP A 338 56.47 36.37 56.92
C ASP A 338 56.20 35.90 55.47
N GLN A 339 57.24 35.94 54.62
CA GLN A 339 57.15 35.41 53.24
C GLN A 339 57.02 33.89 53.21
N LEU A 340 57.69 33.19 54.13
CA LEU A 340 57.59 31.73 54.24
C LEU A 340 56.18 31.32 54.65
N ASP A 341 55.57 32.04 55.58
CA ASP A 341 54.20 31.78 56.05
C ASP A 341 53.15 32.03 54.95
N ASP A 342 53.30 33.08 54.14
CA ASP A 342 52.42 33.34 52.98
C ASP A 342 52.53 32.23 51.91
N VAL A 343 53.74 31.75 51.64
CA VAL A 343 53.96 30.65 50.70
C VAL A 343 53.37 29.34 51.22
N ASN A 344 53.54 29.04 52.52
CA ASN A 344 52.96 27.87 53.13
C ASN A 344 51.42 27.90 53.12
N LEU A 345 50.82 29.07 53.34
CA LEU A 345 49.36 29.25 53.24
C LEU A 345 48.86 29.01 51.81
N LYS A 346 49.55 29.56 50.80
CA LYS A 346 49.23 29.33 49.39
C LYS A 346 49.37 27.85 49.01
N LEU A 347 50.39 27.17 49.52
CA LEU A 347 50.61 25.74 49.29
C LEU A 347 49.46 24.89 49.86
N ALA A 348 49.02 25.20 51.08
CA ALA A 348 47.88 24.52 51.72
C ALA A 348 46.57 24.72 50.95
N LEU A 349 46.31 25.95 50.45
CA LEU A 349 45.13 26.23 49.63
C LEU A 349 45.15 25.49 48.29
N LEU A 350 46.32 25.42 47.64
CA LEU A 350 46.49 24.69 46.39
C LEU A 350 46.30 23.17 46.59
N GLN A 351 46.78 22.62 47.71
CA GLN A 351 46.57 21.23 48.07
C GLN A 351 45.07 20.91 48.27
N LEU A 352 44.32 21.82 48.91
CA LEU A 352 42.88 21.65 49.09
C LEU A 352 42.14 21.67 47.75
N GLU A 353 42.48 22.58 46.84
CA GLU A 353 41.87 22.63 45.51
C GLU A 353 42.23 21.40 44.66
N LEU A 354 43.46 20.89 44.79
CA LEU A 354 43.88 19.66 44.12
C LEU A 354 43.07 18.44 44.60
N GLU A 355 42.88 18.29 45.91
CA GLU A 355 42.04 17.20 46.44
C GLU A 355 40.58 17.36 46.01
N ARG A 356 40.04 18.58 45.98
CA ARG A 356 38.70 18.85 45.44
C ARG A 356 38.57 18.45 43.97
N GLN A 357 39.59 18.73 43.16
CA GLN A 357 39.60 18.33 41.75
C GLN A 357 39.69 16.82 41.57
N LYS A 358 40.48 16.11 42.39
CA LYS A 358 40.53 14.65 42.38
C LYS A 358 39.19 14.02 42.73
N GLU A 359 38.50 14.54 43.74
CA GLU A 359 37.15 14.06 44.09
C GLU A 359 36.17 14.25 42.92
N GLN A 360 36.20 15.42 42.26
CA GLN A 360 35.41 15.68 41.06
C GLN A 360 35.74 14.72 39.91
N GLU A 361 37.03 14.44 39.67
CA GLU A 361 37.49 13.50 38.64
C GLU A 361 36.99 12.08 38.92
N VAL A 362 37.08 11.61 40.17
CA VAL A 362 36.53 10.29 40.58
C VAL A 362 35.02 10.23 40.32
N THR A 363 34.30 11.31 40.61
CA THR A 363 32.84 11.35 40.43
C THR A 363 32.47 11.33 38.93
N LEU A 364 33.22 12.06 38.11
CA LEU A 364 33.07 12.07 36.64
C LEU A 364 33.41 10.71 36.02
N LEU A 365 34.47 10.05 36.49
CA LEU A 365 34.83 8.69 36.06
C LEU A 365 33.74 7.67 36.40
N GLN A 366 33.13 7.79 37.58
CA GLN A 366 31.99 6.95 37.95
C GLN A 366 30.79 7.19 37.02
N GLN A 367 30.43 8.45 36.76
CA GLN A 367 29.35 8.79 35.83
C GLN A 367 29.61 8.29 34.40
N LEU A 368 30.86 8.34 33.94
CA LEU A 368 31.26 7.80 32.63
C LEU A 368 31.15 6.27 32.60
N SER A 369 31.53 5.58 33.68
CA SER A 369 31.36 4.13 33.81
C SER A 369 29.89 3.74 33.76
N ASP A 370 29.04 4.42 34.52
CA ASP A 370 27.60 4.15 34.57
C ASP A 370 26.95 4.39 33.19
N ARG A 371 27.28 5.52 32.53
CA ARG A 371 26.80 5.79 31.16
C ARG A 371 27.29 4.78 30.14
N LYS A 372 28.52 4.27 30.30
CA LYS A 372 29.04 3.23 29.39
C LYS A 372 28.24 1.94 29.53
N GLN A 373 27.89 1.54 30.76
CA GLN A 373 27.04 0.38 31.00
C GLN A 373 25.63 0.57 30.44
N GLU A 374 25.03 1.75 30.61
CA GLU A 374 23.74 2.08 30.00
C GLU A 374 23.80 1.98 28.47
N PHE A 375 24.86 2.51 27.86
CA PHE A 375 25.06 2.44 26.41
C PHE A 375 25.20 1.00 25.91
N GLU A 376 25.97 0.16 26.60
CA GLU A 376 26.12 -1.26 26.27
C GLU A 376 24.78 -2.01 26.37
N GLN A 377 23.95 -1.72 27.39
CA GLN A 377 22.60 -2.28 27.51
C GLN A 377 21.68 -1.83 26.38
N LEU A 378 21.71 -0.54 26.03
CA LEU A 378 20.94 0.01 24.91
C LEU A 378 21.34 -0.66 23.59
N GLN A 379 22.63 -0.83 23.34
CA GLN A 379 23.15 -1.48 22.14
C GLN A 379 22.71 -2.95 22.05
N GLN A 380 22.72 -3.68 23.16
CA GLN A 380 22.18 -5.05 23.20
C GLN A 380 20.67 -5.08 22.96
N SER A 381 19.92 -4.12 23.51
CA SER A 381 18.47 -4.03 23.28
C SER A 381 18.15 -3.72 21.81
N GLU A 382 18.94 -2.86 21.17
CA GLU A 382 18.80 -2.51 19.75
C GLU A 382 19.08 -3.72 18.86
N GLN A 383 20.17 -4.47 19.11
CA GLN A 383 20.44 -5.72 18.39
C GLN A 383 19.33 -6.76 18.54
N ALA A 384 18.74 -6.88 19.75
CA ALA A 384 17.62 -7.79 19.97
C ALA A 384 16.36 -7.37 19.19
N VAL A 385 16.10 -6.07 19.07
CA VAL A 385 14.99 -5.54 18.26
C VAL A 385 15.24 -5.77 16.77
N LEU A 386 16.45 -5.54 16.28
CA LEU A 386 16.82 -5.79 14.88
C LEU A 386 16.66 -7.27 14.51
N LEU A 387 17.05 -8.19 15.42
CA LEU A 387 16.88 -9.63 15.20
C LEU A 387 15.38 -10.00 15.11
N LYS A 388 14.54 -9.46 16.00
CA LYS A 388 13.09 -9.67 15.95
C LYS A 388 12.47 -9.10 14.68
N PHE A 389 12.93 -7.95 14.22
CA PHE A 389 12.48 -7.35 12.97
C PHE A 389 12.86 -8.21 11.75
N ALA A 390 14.07 -8.76 11.72
CA ALA A 390 14.52 -9.66 10.66
C ALA A 390 13.64 -10.91 10.58
N VAL A 391 13.39 -11.57 11.71
CA VAL A 391 12.48 -12.74 11.78
C VAL A 391 11.08 -12.39 11.31
N ALA A 392 10.50 -11.27 11.80
CA ALA A 392 9.18 -10.84 11.37
C ALA A 392 9.13 -10.50 9.87
N SER A 393 10.20 -9.93 9.30
CA SER A 393 10.27 -9.64 7.87
C SER A 393 10.32 -10.91 7.02
N GLU A 394 11.02 -11.94 7.50
CA GLU A 394 11.07 -13.26 6.84
C GLU A 394 9.70 -13.96 6.90
N GLU A 395 9.02 -13.91 8.05
CA GLU A 395 7.64 -14.42 8.21
C GLU A 395 6.65 -13.71 7.26
N ILE A 396 6.75 -12.38 7.11
CA ILE A 396 5.91 -11.61 6.17
C ILE A 396 6.18 -12.03 4.72
N GLU A 397 7.43 -12.28 4.36
CA GLU A 397 7.78 -12.71 3.01
C GLU A 397 7.24 -14.12 2.72
N GLU A 398 7.33 -15.03 3.69
CA GLU A 398 6.78 -16.38 3.60
C GLU A 398 5.25 -16.36 3.47
N LEU A 399 4.56 -15.57 4.29
CA LEU A 399 3.11 -15.38 4.20
C LEU A 399 2.70 -14.76 2.85
N SER A 400 3.47 -13.81 2.34
CA SER A 400 3.22 -13.20 1.03
C SER A 400 3.36 -14.20 -0.12
N ARG A 401 4.37 -15.09 -0.06
CA ARG A 401 4.50 -16.20 -1.01
C ARG A 401 3.33 -17.16 -0.92
N LEU A 402 2.89 -17.51 0.28
CA LEU A 402 1.74 -18.39 0.48
C LEU A 402 0.45 -17.76 -0.09
N ILE A 403 0.21 -16.47 0.16
CA ILE A 403 -0.93 -15.74 -0.41
C ILE A 403 -0.88 -15.78 -1.94
N GLN A 404 0.28 -15.53 -2.56
CA GLN A 404 0.39 -15.61 -4.03
C GLN A 404 0.08 -17.00 -4.57
N VAL A 405 0.52 -18.07 -3.89
CA VAL A 405 0.19 -19.44 -4.28
C VAL A 405 -1.33 -19.67 -4.17
N ARG A 406 -1.94 -19.27 -3.05
CA ARG A 406 -3.39 -19.40 -2.85
C ARG A 406 -4.21 -18.59 -3.85
N GLU A 407 -3.76 -17.40 -4.22
CA GLU A 407 -4.41 -16.60 -5.27
C GLU A 407 -4.32 -17.26 -6.65
N ARG A 408 -3.20 -17.92 -6.96
CA ARG A 408 -3.08 -18.70 -8.21
C ARG A 408 -4.01 -19.90 -8.20
N GLU A 409 -4.10 -20.62 -7.08
CA GLU A 409 -5.04 -21.73 -6.90
C GLU A 409 -6.49 -21.25 -7.04
N ASN A 410 -6.87 -20.16 -6.36
CA ASN A 410 -8.21 -19.59 -6.47
C ASN A 410 -8.52 -19.13 -7.90
N ARG A 411 -7.57 -18.50 -8.59
CA ARG A 411 -7.75 -18.15 -10.01
C ARG A 411 -7.93 -19.38 -10.90
N ALA A 412 -7.18 -20.44 -10.66
CA ALA A 412 -7.32 -21.69 -11.40
C ALA A 412 -8.68 -22.36 -11.13
N LEU A 413 -9.13 -22.40 -9.87
CA LEU A 413 -10.44 -22.91 -9.49
C LEU A 413 -11.57 -22.06 -10.08
N GLN A 414 -11.44 -20.74 -10.08
CA GLN A 414 -12.42 -19.84 -10.69
C GLN A 414 -12.50 -20.07 -12.20
N ALA A 415 -11.36 -20.15 -12.90
CA ALA A 415 -11.32 -20.44 -14.32
C ALA A 415 -11.92 -21.82 -14.65
N GLU A 416 -11.72 -22.82 -13.79
CA GLU A 416 -12.37 -24.12 -13.95
C GLU A 416 -13.88 -24.04 -13.70
N ALA A 417 -14.33 -23.31 -12.67
CA ALA A 417 -15.75 -23.08 -12.44
C ALA A 417 -16.43 -22.36 -13.62
N ASP A 418 -15.77 -21.35 -14.19
CA ASP A 418 -16.27 -20.62 -15.37
C ASP A 418 -16.33 -21.53 -16.61
N ARG A 419 -15.35 -22.41 -16.80
CA ARG A 419 -15.38 -23.44 -17.86
C ARG A 419 -16.53 -24.42 -17.67
N GLN A 420 -16.70 -24.96 -16.47
CA GLN A 420 -17.80 -25.88 -16.16
C GLN A 420 -19.16 -25.19 -16.34
N GLY A 421 -19.27 -23.91 -15.94
CA GLY A 421 -20.46 -23.11 -16.18
C GLY A 421 -20.76 -22.91 -17.66
N SER A 422 -19.74 -22.61 -18.47
CA SER A 422 -19.88 -22.47 -19.93
C SER A 422 -20.28 -23.80 -20.58
N LEU A 423 -19.67 -24.91 -20.17
CA LEU A 423 -20.04 -26.25 -20.62
C LEU A 423 -21.49 -26.58 -20.26
N PHE A 424 -21.92 -26.27 -19.04
CA PHE A 424 -23.29 -26.48 -18.60
C PHE A 424 -24.30 -25.67 -19.44
N VAL A 425 -23.98 -24.42 -19.76
CA VAL A 425 -24.80 -23.58 -20.65
C VAL A 425 -24.88 -24.20 -22.04
N SER A 426 -23.74 -24.58 -22.64
CA SER A 426 -23.73 -25.20 -23.97
C SER A 426 -24.50 -26.52 -24.01
N LEU A 427 -24.34 -27.37 -22.98
CA LEU A 427 -25.04 -28.64 -22.90
C LEU A 427 -26.54 -28.42 -22.73
N LYS A 428 -26.94 -27.40 -21.97
CA LYS A 428 -28.35 -27.00 -21.82
C LYS A 428 -28.94 -26.54 -23.16
N GLU A 429 -28.23 -25.70 -23.91
CA GLU A 429 -28.64 -25.27 -25.25
C GLU A 429 -28.74 -26.46 -26.22
N GLU A 430 -27.79 -27.40 -26.18
CA GLU A 430 -27.83 -28.64 -26.96
C GLU A 430 -29.03 -29.51 -26.60
N TYR A 431 -29.36 -29.64 -25.30
CA TYR A 431 -30.55 -30.36 -24.86
C TYR A 431 -31.85 -29.68 -25.31
N GLU A 432 -31.95 -28.35 -25.22
CA GLU A 432 -33.12 -27.59 -25.69
C GLU A 432 -33.30 -27.76 -27.21
N ALA A 433 -32.21 -27.67 -27.99
CA ALA A 433 -32.24 -27.92 -29.43
C ALA A 433 -32.61 -29.36 -29.79
N LEU A 434 -32.11 -30.36 -29.04
CA LEU A 434 -32.46 -31.77 -29.23
C LEU A 434 -33.91 -32.04 -28.87
N GLU A 435 -34.45 -31.39 -27.83
CA GLU A 435 -35.86 -31.47 -27.47
C GLU A 435 -36.75 -30.92 -28.59
N GLU A 436 -36.38 -29.79 -29.19
CA GLU A 436 -37.10 -29.19 -30.32
C GLU A 436 -37.04 -30.10 -31.58
N GLN A 437 -35.87 -30.67 -31.88
CA GLN A 437 -35.72 -31.66 -32.94
C GLN A 437 -36.57 -32.91 -32.67
N TYR A 438 -36.59 -33.43 -31.44
CA TYR A 438 -37.43 -34.56 -31.08
C TYR A 438 -38.92 -34.26 -31.25
N ARG A 439 -39.38 -33.08 -30.80
CA ARG A 439 -40.76 -32.63 -31.01
C ARG A 439 -41.13 -32.55 -32.50
N SER A 440 -40.20 -32.15 -33.36
CA SER A 440 -40.44 -32.07 -34.81
C SER A 440 -40.57 -33.44 -35.51
N LEU A 441 -39.90 -34.47 -34.98
CA LEU A 441 -39.88 -35.83 -35.55
C LEU A 441 -41.07 -36.69 -35.10
N VAL A 442 -41.73 -36.35 -34.00
CA VAL A 442 -42.94 -37.04 -33.54
C VAL A 442 -44.17 -36.46 -34.26
N ARG A 443 -44.34 -36.80 -35.55
CA ARG A 443 -45.61 -36.59 -36.28
C ARG A 443 -46.50 -37.84 -36.16
N ALA A 444 -47.81 -37.65 -36.07
CA ALA A 444 -48.76 -38.77 -36.12
C ALA A 444 -48.66 -39.52 -37.46
N ALA A 445 -48.81 -40.85 -37.46
CA ALA A 445 -48.71 -41.65 -38.68
C ALA A 445 -49.87 -41.36 -39.66
N ARG A 446 -49.56 -41.23 -40.96
CA ARG A 446 -50.56 -41.08 -42.05
C ARG A 446 -51.55 -42.25 -42.01
N SER A 447 -52.84 -41.98 -41.75
CA SER A 447 -53.89 -43.01 -41.61
C SER A 447 -55.12 -42.66 -42.44
N PRO A 448 -55.73 -43.63 -43.14
CA PRO A 448 -56.95 -43.43 -43.91
C PRO A 448 -58.24 -43.39 -43.06
N ALA A 449 -58.16 -43.64 -41.75
CA ALA A 449 -59.33 -43.77 -40.89
C ALA A 449 -60.11 -42.44 -40.76
N GLY A 450 -61.39 -42.44 -41.15
CA GLY A 450 -62.27 -41.26 -41.08
C GLY A 450 -62.02 -40.20 -42.17
N LYS A 451 -61.30 -40.58 -43.25
CA LYS A 451 -60.95 -39.70 -44.37
C LYS A 451 -61.62 -40.17 -45.66
N GLU A 452 -61.85 -39.24 -46.58
CA GLU A 452 -62.40 -39.55 -47.90
C GLU A 452 -61.29 -40.08 -48.80
N VAL A 453 -61.37 -41.36 -49.15
CA VAL A 453 -60.32 -42.08 -49.88
C VAL A 453 -60.60 -42.02 -51.38
N VAL A 454 -59.76 -41.31 -52.12
CA VAL A 454 -59.75 -41.34 -53.58
C VAL A 454 -58.59 -42.21 -54.07
N GLN A 455 -58.83 -43.07 -55.06
CA GLN A 455 -57.76 -43.91 -55.64
C GLN A 455 -57.39 -43.43 -57.03
N VAL A 456 -56.09 -43.23 -57.24
CA VAL A 456 -55.52 -42.76 -58.51
C VAL A 456 -54.60 -43.84 -59.04
N TYR A 457 -55.01 -44.45 -60.14
CA TYR A 457 -54.23 -45.44 -60.86
C TYR A 457 -53.42 -44.76 -61.95
N PHE A 458 -52.13 -45.07 -62.02
CA PHE A 458 -51.22 -44.49 -63.01
C PHE A 458 -50.45 -45.60 -63.73
N SER A 459 -50.56 -45.63 -65.06
CA SER A 459 -49.86 -46.59 -65.91
C SER A 459 -49.43 -45.96 -67.24
N ARG A 460 -48.56 -46.65 -67.98
CA ARG A 460 -48.13 -46.25 -69.32
C ARG A 460 -48.49 -47.34 -70.34
N GLY A 461 -49.42 -47.01 -71.24
CA GLY A 461 -49.86 -47.87 -72.33
C GLY A 461 -49.11 -47.61 -73.64
N THR A 462 -49.57 -48.23 -74.73
CA THR A 462 -48.95 -48.12 -76.07
C THR A 462 -49.13 -46.74 -76.73
N ALA A 463 -50.08 -45.94 -76.24
CA ALA A 463 -50.42 -44.61 -76.76
C ALA A 463 -50.03 -43.44 -75.83
N GLY A 464 -49.38 -43.70 -74.69
CA GLY A 464 -48.95 -42.67 -73.74
C GLY A 464 -49.27 -43.01 -72.27
N TYR A 465 -49.33 -41.97 -71.43
CA TYR A 465 -49.72 -42.09 -70.03
C TYR A 465 -51.23 -42.26 -69.88
N GLU A 466 -51.62 -43.22 -69.05
CA GLU A 466 -53.00 -43.56 -68.72
C GLU A 466 -53.25 -43.29 -67.24
N TYR A 467 -54.32 -42.55 -66.95
CA TYR A 467 -54.73 -42.22 -65.59
C TYR A 467 -56.14 -42.78 -65.38
N ARG A 468 -56.32 -43.50 -64.28
CA ARG A 468 -57.63 -44.03 -63.87
C ARG A 468 -57.97 -43.48 -62.50
N LEU A 469 -59.19 -42.99 -62.33
CA LEU A 469 -59.65 -42.45 -61.06
C LEU A 469 -60.82 -43.27 -60.54
N VAL A 470 -60.77 -43.58 -59.24
CA VAL A 470 -61.91 -44.13 -58.50
C VAL A 470 -62.36 -43.08 -57.51
N MET A 471 -63.58 -42.57 -57.73
CA MET A 471 -64.20 -41.57 -56.87
C MET A 471 -64.45 -42.12 -55.45
N PRO A 472 -64.46 -41.26 -54.42
CA PRO A 472 -64.76 -41.70 -53.05
C PRO A 472 -66.11 -42.46 -52.98
N GLY A 473 -66.06 -43.73 -52.57
CA GLY A 473 -67.25 -44.60 -52.44
C GLY A 473 -67.74 -45.29 -53.73
N GLY A 474 -67.06 -45.12 -54.86
CA GLY A 474 -67.30 -45.90 -56.08
C GLY A 474 -66.28 -47.02 -56.25
N ASP A 475 -66.65 -48.11 -56.93
CA ASP A 475 -65.74 -49.22 -57.30
C ASP A 475 -65.38 -49.20 -58.80
N GLU A 476 -65.95 -48.26 -59.57
CA GLU A 476 -65.75 -48.17 -61.00
C GLU A 476 -64.50 -47.34 -61.32
N GLN A 477 -63.61 -47.89 -62.15
CA GLN A 477 -62.41 -47.20 -62.61
C GLN A 477 -62.73 -46.40 -63.86
N GLU A 478 -62.68 -45.07 -63.75
CA GLU A 478 -62.88 -44.18 -64.90
C GLU A 478 -61.53 -43.80 -65.52
N ASP A 479 -61.37 -44.05 -66.82
CA ASP A 479 -60.24 -43.55 -67.60
C ASP A 479 -60.37 -42.02 -67.76
N VAL A 480 -59.36 -41.29 -67.28
CA VAL A 480 -59.34 -39.83 -67.29
C VAL A 480 -58.06 -39.30 -67.94
N THR A 481 -58.16 -38.16 -68.61
CA THR A 481 -56.95 -37.45 -69.06
C THR A 481 -56.25 -36.76 -67.89
N ARG A 482 -54.96 -36.44 -67.99
CA ARG A 482 -54.20 -35.74 -66.92
C ARG A 482 -54.89 -34.45 -66.46
N GLY A 483 -55.38 -33.64 -67.40
CA GLY A 483 -56.08 -32.39 -67.09
C GLY A 483 -57.46 -32.59 -66.46
N GLU A 484 -58.11 -33.74 -66.66
CA GLU A 484 -59.35 -34.10 -65.97
C GLU A 484 -59.08 -34.68 -64.59
N LEU A 485 -58.02 -35.50 -64.45
CA LEU A 485 -57.55 -36.01 -63.17
C LEU A 485 -57.29 -34.86 -62.19
N ASP A 486 -56.49 -33.88 -62.60
CA ASP A 486 -56.13 -32.75 -61.73
C ASP A 486 -57.34 -31.85 -61.43
N ARG A 487 -58.27 -31.67 -62.38
CA ARG A 487 -59.53 -30.93 -62.14
C ARG A 487 -60.45 -31.66 -61.15
N ARG A 488 -60.59 -32.99 -61.28
CA ARG A 488 -61.42 -33.80 -60.37
C ARG A 488 -60.80 -33.89 -58.99
N LEU A 489 -59.48 -34.09 -58.88
CA LEU A 489 -58.77 -34.08 -57.60
C LEU A 489 -58.77 -32.69 -56.96
N ALA A 490 -58.68 -31.61 -57.74
CA ALA A 490 -58.83 -30.24 -57.24
C ALA A 490 -60.25 -30.00 -56.71
N ALA A 491 -61.28 -30.41 -57.45
CA ALA A 491 -62.67 -30.30 -56.99
C ALA A 491 -62.93 -31.12 -55.71
N LEU A 492 -62.38 -32.34 -55.61
CA LEU A 492 -62.45 -33.16 -54.40
C LEU A 492 -61.67 -32.53 -53.24
N LYS A 493 -60.55 -31.85 -53.53
CA LYS A 493 -59.79 -31.09 -52.53
C LYS A 493 -60.58 -29.88 -52.05
N ASP A 494 -61.23 -29.14 -52.94
CA ASP A 494 -62.05 -27.99 -52.55
C ASP A 494 -63.28 -28.44 -51.74
N LEU A 495 -63.82 -29.62 -52.05
CA LEU A 495 -64.98 -30.20 -51.35
C LEU A 495 -64.65 -30.79 -49.97
N HIS A 496 -63.54 -31.51 -49.84
CA HIS A 496 -63.19 -32.26 -48.62
C HIS A 496 -61.99 -31.69 -47.84
N GLY A 497 -61.30 -30.68 -48.38
CA GLY A 497 -60.20 -29.96 -47.74
C GLY A 497 -59.17 -30.86 -47.08
N ARG A 498 -58.96 -30.67 -45.77
CA ARG A 498 -58.01 -31.42 -44.92
C ARG A 498 -58.48 -32.85 -44.57
N ASN A 499 -59.52 -33.36 -45.24
CA ASN A 499 -60.03 -34.72 -45.06
C ASN A 499 -59.87 -35.61 -46.30
N LEU A 500 -59.29 -35.09 -47.39
CA LEU A 500 -59.03 -35.88 -48.59
C LEU A 500 -57.76 -36.74 -48.41
N TYR A 501 -57.92 -38.06 -48.50
CA TYR A 501 -56.82 -39.02 -48.55
C TYR A 501 -56.67 -39.53 -49.98
N THR A 502 -55.50 -39.31 -50.56
CA THR A 502 -55.18 -39.74 -51.92
C THR A 502 -54.36 -41.02 -51.90
N ARG A 503 -54.90 -42.09 -52.47
CA ARG A 503 -54.21 -43.37 -52.63
C ARG A 503 -53.74 -43.51 -54.07
N VAL A 504 -52.46 -43.29 -54.31
CA VAL A 504 -51.86 -43.53 -55.62
C VAL A 504 -51.50 -45.00 -55.73
N ILE A 505 -52.04 -45.67 -56.75
CA ILE A 505 -51.84 -47.10 -57.02
C ILE A 505 -51.13 -47.22 -58.36
N ILE A 506 -49.98 -47.87 -58.37
CA ILE A 506 -49.21 -48.13 -59.59
C ILE A 506 -49.23 -49.65 -59.80
N PRO A 507 -49.97 -50.15 -60.79
CA PRO A 507 -50.00 -51.58 -61.10
C PRO A 507 -48.60 -52.10 -61.46
N GLU A 508 -48.31 -53.37 -61.15
CA GLU A 508 -47.01 -53.98 -61.50
C GLU A 508 -46.77 -54.01 -63.02
N THR A 509 -47.83 -54.02 -63.82
CA THR A 509 -47.80 -53.96 -65.30
C THR A 509 -47.79 -52.53 -65.85
N SER A 510 -47.49 -51.52 -65.03
CA SER A 510 -47.61 -50.10 -65.40
C SER A 510 -46.57 -49.60 -66.41
N ASN A 511 -45.49 -50.34 -66.68
CA ASN A 511 -44.39 -49.92 -67.56
C ASN A 511 -43.81 -48.54 -67.22
N LEU A 512 -43.97 -48.05 -65.99
CA LEU A 512 -43.43 -46.78 -65.50
C LEU A 512 -42.04 -46.97 -64.88
N SER A 513 -41.17 -45.98 -65.04
CA SER A 513 -39.93 -45.91 -64.26
C SER A 513 -40.23 -45.59 -62.79
N HIS A 514 -39.40 -46.07 -61.87
CA HIS A 514 -39.50 -45.73 -60.45
C HIS A 514 -39.52 -44.21 -60.22
N ASN A 515 -38.73 -43.45 -60.97
CA ASN A 515 -38.72 -41.99 -60.86
C ASN A 515 -40.00 -41.33 -61.39
N GLU A 516 -40.63 -41.89 -62.42
CA GLU A 516 -41.89 -41.37 -62.99
C GLU A 516 -43.05 -41.63 -62.03
N ALA A 517 -43.14 -42.88 -61.54
CA ALA A 517 -44.06 -43.30 -60.49
C ALA A 517 -43.92 -42.42 -59.24
N TRP A 518 -42.70 -42.28 -58.70
CA TRP A 518 -42.44 -41.54 -57.49
C TRP A 518 -42.74 -40.05 -57.63
N ARG A 519 -42.32 -39.41 -58.73
CA ARG A 519 -42.63 -37.99 -58.98
C ARG A 519 -44.13 -37.75 -59.07
N PHE A 520 -44.86 -38.61 -59.77
CA PHE A 520 -46.30 -38.51 -59.87
C PHE A 520 -46.98 -38.71 -58.50
N THR A 521 -46.57 -39.72 -57.74
CA THR A 521 -47.08 -39.95 -56.38
C THR A 521 -46.83 -38.75 -55.48
N GLN A 522 -45.62 -38.19 -55.48
CA GLN A 522 -45.29 -36.99 -54.70
C GLN A 522 -46.08 -35.77 -55.14
N GLU A 523 -46.26 -35.56 -56.45
CA GLU A 523 -47.03 -34.45 -56.98
C GLU A 523 -48.50 -34.53 -56.55
N ILE A 524 -49.12 -35.72 -56.66
CA ILE A 524 -50.50 -35.93 -56.22
C ILE A 524 -50.61 -35.77 -54.69
N LEU A 525 -49.71 -36.38 -53.93
CA LEU A 525 -49.74 -36.33 -52.48
C LEU A 525 -49.56 -34.90 -51.94
N ASN A 526 -48.56 -34.17 -52.41
CA ASN A 526 -48.31 -32.80 -51.93
C ASN A 526 -49.43 -31.84 -52.31
N ARG A 527 -50.02 -32.00 -53.51
CA ARG A 527 -51.04 -31.07 -53.99
C ARG A 527 -52.43 -31.37 -53.45
N TYR A 528 -52.75 -32.64 -53.15
CA TYR A 528 -54.13 -33.05 -52.87
C TYR A 528 -54.32 -33.86 -51.58
N ASP A 529 -53.28 -34.46 -50.99
CA ASP A 529 -53.40 -35.25 -49.76
C ASP A 529 -53.43 -34.38 -48.50
N TYR A 530 -54.25 -34.77 -47.52
CA TYR A 530 -54.33 -34.06 -46.25
C TYR A 530 -53.03 -34.09 -45.44
N TYR A 531 -52.25 -35.17 -45.52
CA TYR A 531 -51.09 -35.40 -44.66
C TYR A 531 -49.93 -34.45 -45.00
N TYR A 532 -49.78 -34.12 -46.29
CA TYR A 532 -48.67 -33.31 -46.79
C TYR A 532 -49.02 -31.81 -46.85
N GLN A 533 -50.30 -31.45 -46.77
CA GLN A 533 -50.75 -30.04 -46.73
C GLN A 533 -50.65 -29.39 -45.36
N GLN A 534 -50.33 -30.13 -44.29
CA GLN A 534 -50.11 -29.55 -42.96
C GLN A 534 -48.78 -28.78 -42.85
N ALA A 535 -47.90 -28.87 -43.84
CA ALA A 535 -46.56 -28.29 -43.76
C ALA A 535 -46.48 -26.78 -44.08
N ASP A 536 -47.53 -26.16 -44.62
CA ASP A 536 -47.49 -24.76 -45.10
C ASP A 536 -48.38 -23.80 -44.29
N GLY A 537 -48.66 -24.09 -43.02
CA GLY A 537 -49.55 -23.24 -42.23
C GLY A 537 -49.46 -23.40 -40.73
N GLU A 538 -48.27 -23.19 -40.16
CA GLU A 538 -48.08 -22.74 -38.76
C GLU A 538 -46.81 -21.86 -38.74
N GLU A 539 -46.99 -20.53 -38.74
CA GLU A 539 -46.07 -19.58 -38.12
C GLU A 539 -46.50 -19.39 -36.65
#